data_AF-E2B699-F1
#
_entry.id   AF-E2B699-F1
#
_cell.length_a   1.000
_cell.length_b   1.000
_cell.length_c   1.000
_cell.angle_alpha   90.00
_cell.angle_beta   90.00
_cell.angle_gamma   90.00
#
_symmetry.space_group_name_H-M   'P 1'
#
loop_
_entity.id
_entity.type
_entity.pdbx_description
1 polymer ?
#
loop_
_entity_poly.entity_id
_entity_poly.type
_entity_poly.pdbx_seq_one_letter_code
_entity_poly.pdbx_strand_id
1 'polypeptide(L)'
;RVMLSEGQRKANFEEYDTKKHENAEKIIDLKRKVKELYTKYAKAKNNEEAMERAALLSRDSISCKRKRNLEDVVATASENNVHLRKKLDLIKYQREKHEGTLSTLQTESKELARSRRGRCVFKKAENPMKKKIESLEVQLEHIRMMQIKANIARMKYRSVCSELREKSGVKEEAIELRDSTQESLVKEEVEETNSSKRRDSVIKEYRQRVSERKMELERLERMIFHAKPRDDFETRGKSRVQAQEDMIKDELARLEEAFAKLRNATGVSKSEEVLNRFLGQQATKDSLQKMRTATEQEKMVLERKRQELSAEIETRKFSETKSTEQNAEVTAKLNSQIDEQRARKERAEAANRRVGELLNEVTATLRKLCEKFQHVADTPLPEDTKMDDPLEIIEFLSNKIKLGLDVLNVSDQYLEAMDEVLLDKMETMSVATTSAEGRTMRANGGPLFPRFPPCATPAAALSEDEEEVPSRNVLKRQAQLLVDTKSRRKGFAFKR
;
A
#
# COMPACT_ATOMS: atom_id res chain seq x y z
N ARG A 1 20.18 -0.97 -31.85
CA ARG A 1 19.92 0.49 -31.69
C ARG A 1 19.27 1.14 -32.94
N VAL A 2 18.75 0.36 -33.90
CA VAL A 2 18.18 0.86 -35.17
C VAL A 2 16.64 1.00 -35.12
N MET A 3 15.95 0.16 -34.35
CA MET A 3 14.48 0.10 -34.26
C MET A 3 13.80 1.37 -33.68
N LEU A 4 14.48 2.11 -32.78
CA LEU A 4 13.92 3.35 -32.22
C LEU A 4 13.89 4.51 -33.24
N SER A 5 14.74 4.47 -34.28
CA SER A 5 14.80 5.51 -35.32
C SER A 5 13.67 5.40 -36.35
N GLU A 6 13.07 4.21 -36.46
CA GLU A 6 12.04 3.91 -37.46
C GLU A 6 10.65 4.31 -36.96
N GLY A 7 10.37 4.04 -35.67
CA GLY A 7 9.16 4.53 -35.00
C GLY A 7 9.06 6.05 -34.97
N GLN A 8 10.16 6.76 -34.73
CA GLN A 8 10.18 8.24 -34.78
C GLN A 8 10.01 8.79 -36.19
N ARG A 9 10.59 8.15 -37.21
CA ARG A 9 10.37 8.54 -38.61
C ARG A 9 8.92 8.31 -39.05
N LYS A 10 8.33 7.20 -38.63
CA LYS A 10 6.93 6.87 -38.88
C LYS A 10 5.98 7.87 -38.21
N ALA A 11 6.20 8.18 -36.93
CA ALA A 11 5.39 9.17 -36.21
C ALA A 11 5.47 10.57 -36.85
N ASN A 12 6.66 11.02 -37.25
CA ASN A 12 6.82 12.31 -37.93
C ASN A 12 6.17 12.34 -39.33
N PHE A 13 6.19 11.21 -40.05
CA PHE A 13 5.52 11.09 -41.34
C PHE A 13 3.99 11.14 -41.18
N GLU A 14 3.45 10.42 -40.20
CA GLU A 14 2.02 10.44 -39.86
C GLU A 14 1.56 11.84 -39.40
N GLU A 15 2.37 12.54 -38.61
CA GLU A 15 2.09 13.93 -38.20
C GLU A 15 2.14 14.92 -39.39
N TYR A 16 3.03 14.70 -40.36
CA TYR A 16 3.09 15.51 -41.57
C TYR A 16 1.89 15.25 -42.48
N ASP A 17 1.48 13.99 -42.65
CA ASP A 17 0.38 13.61 -43.53
C ASP A 17 -0.98 14.08 -42.96
N THR A 18 -1.16 14.01 -41.65
CA THR A 18 -2.33 14.60 -40.96
C THR A 18 -2.40 16.12 -41.16
N LYS A 19 -1.30 16.85 -40.94
CA LYS A 19 -1.24 18.30 -41.21
C LYS A 19 -1.50 18.65 -42.67
N LYS A 20 -1.01 17.83 -43.60
CA LYS A 20 -1.29 17.99 -45.04
C LYS A 20 -2.78 17.85 -45.33
N HIS A 21 -3.45 16.88 -44.70
CA HIS A 21 -4.89 16.68 -44.86
C HIS A 21 -5.70 17.85 -44.28
N GLU A 22 -5.37 18.31 -43.07
CA GLU A 22 -6.00 19.49 -42.45
C GLU A 22 -5.84 20.75 -43.30
N ASN A 23 -4.67 20.96 -43.89
CA ASN A 23 -4.42 22.10 -44.77
C ASN A 23 -5.24 22.00 -46.06
N ALA A 24 -5.39 20.80 -46.62
CA ALA A 24 -6.24 20.57 -47.79
C ALA A 24 -7.71 20.91 -47.49
N GLU A 25 -8.23 20.50 -46.33
CA GLU A 25 -9.59 20.85 -45.90
C GLU A 25 -9.78 22.37 -45.71
N LYS A 26 -8.82 23.05 -45.05
CA LYS A 26 -8.85 24.51 -44.90
C LYS A 26 -8.89 25.24 -46.24
N ILE A 27 -8.16 24.75 -47.24
CA ILE A 27 -8.18 25.32 -48.60
C ILE A 27 -9.56 25.14 -49.25
N ILE A 28 -10.18 23.97 -49.08
CA ILE A 28 -11.53 23.70 -49.60
C ILE A 28 -12.56 24.66 -48.96
N ASP A 29 -12.49 24.84 -47.65
CA ASP A 29 -13.39 25.75 -46.93
C ASP A 29 -13.19 27.22 -47.30
N LEU A 30 -11.96 27.65 -47.49
CA LEU A 30 -11.66 29.00 -47.97
C LEU A 30 -12.20 29.21 -49.39
N LYS A 31 -12.02 28.24 -50.30
CA LYS A 31 -12.61 28.32 -51.65
C LYS A 31 -14.13 28.40 -51.61
N ARG A 32 -14.79 27.67 -50.71
CA ARG A 32 -16.24 27.74 -50.49
C ARG A 32 -16.68 29.13 -50.05
N LYS A 33 -16.03 29.69 -49.03
CA LYS A 33 -16.31 31.05 -48.53
C LYS A 33 -16.11 32.12 -49.61
N VAL A 34 -15.05 32.01 -50.41
CA VAL A 34 -14.82 32.93 -51.54
C VAL A 34 -15.97 32.85 -52.56
N LYS A 35 -16.43 31.64 -52.91
CA LYS A 35 -17.56 31.46 -53.83
C LYS A 35 -18.86 32.05 -53.27
N GLU A 36 -19.13 31.87 -51.98
CA GLU A 36 -20.29 32.46 -51.30
C GLU A 36 -20.25 33.99 -51.30
N LEU A 37 -19.08 34.58 -50.98
CA LEU A 37 -18.89 36.03 -51.02
C LEU A 37 -19.06 36.59 -52.42
N TYR A 38 -18.54 35.91 -53.44
CA TYR A 38 -18.72 36.31 -54.84
C TYR A 38 -20.20 36.30 -55.25
N THR A 39 -20.95 35.30 -54.79
CA THR A 39 -22.39 35.19 -55.03
C THR A 39 -23.17 36.32 -54.34
N LYS A 40 -22.80 36.67 -53.10
CA LYS A 40 -23.40 37.79 -52.36
C LYS A 40 -23.11 39.13 -53.05
N TYR A 41 -21.88 39.33 -53.51
CA TYR A 41 -21.48 40.53 -54.24
C TYR A 41 -22.24 40.69 -55.56
N ALA A 42 -22.35 39.63 -56.38
CA ALA A 42 -23.10 39.66 -57.63
C ALA A 42 -24.58 40.00 -57.43
N LYS A 43 -25.20 39.47 -56.35
CA LYS A 43 -26.59 39.79 -55.98
C LYS A 43 -26.77 41.26 -55.59
N ALA A 44 -25.84 41.81 -54.80
CA ALA A 44 -25.90 43.22 -54.40
C ALA A 44 -25.75 44.16 -55.60
N LYS A 45 -24.79 43.89 -56.50
CA LYS A 45 -24.55 44.69 -57.71
C LYS A 45 -25.76 44.75 -58.63
N ASN A 46 -26.43 43.61 -58.86
CA ASN A 46 -27.62 43.56 -59.71
C ASN A 46 -28.81 44.35 -59.12
N ASN A 47 -28.94 44.41 -57.79
CA ASN A 47 -30.02 45.15 -57.13
C ASN A 47 -29.79 46.67 -57.21
N GLU A 48 -28.54 47.12 -57.12
CA GLU A 48 -28.17 48.54 -57.24
C GLU A 48 -28.41 49.05 -58.67
N GLU A 49 -27.99 48.30 -59.68
CA GLU A 49 -28.27 48.62 -61.10
C GLU A 49 -29.77 48.60 -61.42
N ALA A 50 -30.56 47.70 -60.80
CA ALA A 50 -32.01 47.65 -60.97
C ALA A 50 -32.71 48.87 -60.34
N MET A 51 -32.21 49.35 -59.21
CA MET A 51 -32.75 50.52 -58.51
C MET A 51 -32.48 51.81 -59.29
N GLU A 52 -31.29 51.98 -59.87
CA GLU A 52 -30.96 53.14 -60.71
C GLU A 52 -31.82 53.18 -61.99
N ARG A 53 -32.06 52.03 -62.64
CA ARG A 53 -32.95 51.98 -63.82
C ARG A 53 -34.40 52.35 -63.50
N ALA A 54 -34.91 51.97 -62.31
CA ALA A 54 -36.26 52.34 -61.88
C ALA A 54 -36.40 53.85 -61.59
N ALA A 55 -35.35 54.48 -61.05
CA ALA A 55 -35.34 55.91 -60.77
C ALA A 55 -35.38 56.77 -62.04
N LEU A 56 -34.75 56.32 -63.13
CA LEU A 56 -34.75 57.03 -64.41
C LEU A 56 -36.12 56.99 -65.11
N LEU A 57 -36.83 55.85 -65.08
CA LEU A 57 -38.17 55.72 -65.68
C LEU A 57 -39.25 56.56 -64.97
N SER A 58 -39.06 56.86 -63.67
CA SER A 58 -40.00 57.69 -62.90
C SER A 58 -39.96 59.17 -63.29
N ARG A 59 -38.88 59.65 -63.92
CA ARG A 59 -38.67 61.09 -64.17
C ARG A 59 -39.30 61.57 -65.49
N ASP A 60 -39.57 60.66 -66.42
CA ASP A 60 -40.11 60.99 -67.75
C ASP A 60 -41.64 60.98 -67.83
N SER A 61 -42.35 60.75 -66.71
CA SER A 61 -43.80 60.48 -66.70
C SER A 61 -44.71 61.69 -66.38
N ILE A 62 -44.18 62.92 -66.23
CA ILE A 62 -45.01 64.10 -65.88
C ILE A 62 -44.93 65.16 -67.00
N SER A 63 -45.36 64.78 -68.19
CA SER A 63 -45.59 65.71 -69.30
C SER A 63 -46.75 65.20 -70.14
N CYS A 64 -47.99 65.44 -69.69
CA CYS A 64 -49.14 65.47 -70.60
C CYS A 64 -50.31 66.27 -70.01
N LYS A 65 -50.61 67.36 -70.70
CA LYS A 65 -51.73 68.30 -70.52
C LYS A 65 -53.07 67.58 -70.49
N ARG A 66 -54.00 68.06 -69.65
CA ARG A 66 -55.43 68.23 -70.00
C ARG A 66 -56.06 69.20 -68.99
N LYS A 67 -56.55 70.34 -69.49
CA LYS A 67 -57.40 71.27 -68.75
C LYS A 67 -58.63 70.50 -68.27
N ARG A 68 -58.64 70.11 -67.00
CA ARG A 68 -59.86 69.69 -66.28
C ARG A 68 -60.48 70.96 -65.69
N ASN A 69 -61.80 71.04 -65.60
CA ASN A 69 -62.47 72.20 -65.01
C ASN A 69 -61.94 72.42 -63.58
N LEU A 70 -61.82 73.67 -63.13
CA LEU A 70 -61.24 73.98 -61.82
C LEU A 70 -61.99 73.25 -60.70
N GLU A 71 -63.31 73.13 -60.79
CA GLU A 71 -64.15 72.34 -59.88
C GLU A 71 -63.80 70.86 -59.86
N ASP A 72 -63.59 70.23 -61.01
CA ASP A 72 -63.21 68.81 -61.08
C ASP A 72 -61.83 68.58 -60.45
N VAL A 73 -60.90 69.53 -60.62
CA VAL A 73 -59.58 69.48 -59.97
C VAL A 73 -59.71 69.65 -58.46
N VAL A 74 -60.54 70.57 -57.99
CA VAL A 74 -60.80 70.80 -56.55
C VAL A 74 -61.51 69.60 -55.93
N ALA A 75 -62.49 69.01 -56.61
CA ALA A 75 -63.18 67.80 -56.17
C ALA A 75 -62.20 66.61 -56.10
N THR A 76 -61.42 66.38 -57.14
CA THR A 76 -60.38 65.32 -57.15
C THR A 76 -59.33 65.57 -56.05
N ALA A 77 -58.91 66.82 -55.84
CA ALA A 77 -57.96 67.17 -54.78
C ALA A 77 -58.56 66.96 -53.38
N SER A 78 -59.85 67.25 -53.20
CA SER A 78 -60.58 67.03 -51.95
C SER A 78 -60.75 65.54 -51.66
N GLU A 79 -61.12 64.74 -52.66
CA GLU A 79 -61.16 63.28 -52.57
C GLU A 79 -59.79 62.69 -52.23
N ASN A 80 -58.73 63.15 -52.90
CA ASN A 80 -57.36 62.78 -52.58
C ASN A 80 -56.97 63.19 -51.16
N ASN A 81 -57.39 64.36 -50.68
CA ASN A 81 -57.14 64.79 -49.31
C ASN A 81 -57.82 63.86 -48.30
N VAL A 82 -59.07 63.48 -48.55
CA VAL A 82 -59.81 62.50 -47.72
C VAL A 82 -59.11 61.15 -47.73
N HIS A 83 -58.68 60.66 -48.90
CA HIS A 83 -57.94 59.41 -49.01
C HIS A 83 -56.59 59.46 -48.27
N LEU A 84 -55.85 60.56 -48.39
CA LEU A 84 -54.58 60.76 -47.68
C LEU A 84 -54.77 60.86 -46.17
N ARG A 85 -55.84 61.49 -45.69
CA ARG A 85 -56.20 61.50 -44.26
C ARG A 85 -56.48 60.10 -43.74
N LYS A 86 -57.31 59.32 -44.44
CA LYS A 86 -57.58 57.91 -44.09
C LYS A 86 -56.29 57.09 -44.05
N LYS A 87 -55.38 57.29 -45.02
CA LYS A 87 -54.08 56.63 -45.05
C LYS A 87 -53.19 57.06 -43.87
N LEU A 88 -53.20 58.35 -43.52
CA LEU A 88 -52.47 58.88 -42.37
C LEU A 88 -52.98 58.28 -41.06
N ASP A 89 -54.29 58.20 -40.89
CA ASP A 89 -54.91 57.63 -39.68
C ASP A 89 -54.60 56.14 -39.56
N LEU A 90 -54.62 55.40 -40.67
CA LEU A 90 -54.19 54.00 -40.69
C LEU A 90 -52.71 53.84 -40.28
N ILE A 91 -51.82 54.70 -40.79
CA ILE A 91 -50.39 54.68 -40.42
C ILE A 91 -50.21 55.02 -38.94
N LYS A 92 -50.94 56.01 -38.42
CA LYS A 92 -50.90 56.36 -36.99
C LYS A 92 -51.32 55.18 -36.12
N TYR A 93 -52.43 54.53 -36.46
CA TYR A 93 -52.90 53.34 -35.75
C TYR A 93 -51.86 52.21 -35.77
N GLN A 94 -51.24 51.94 -36.93
CA GLN A 94 -50.19 50.91 -37.01
C GLN A 94 -48.96 51.26 -36.18
N ARG A 95 -48.52 52.52 -36.21
CA ARG A 95 -47.40 52.99 -35.39
C ARG A 95 -47.69 52.75 -33.91
N GLU A 96 -48.85 53.18 -33.43
CA GLU A 96 -49.25 53.04 -32.02
C GLU A 96 -49.33 51.57 -31.60
N LYS A 97 -49.87 50.69 -32.47
CA LYS A 97 -49.86 49.24 -32.25
C LYS A 97 -48.44 48.67 -32.13
N HIS A 98 -47.52 49.10 -33.00
CA HIS A 98 -46.13 48.65 -32.94
C HIS A 98 -45.40 49.19 -31.71
N GLU A 99 -45.67 50.44 -31.32
CA GLU A 99 -45.09 51.07 -30.13
C GLU A 99 -45.55 50.37 -28.84
N GLY A 100 -46.82 50.00 -28.75
CA GLY A 100 -47.34 49.14 -27.67
C GLY A 100 -46.64 47.78 -27.61
N THR A 101 -46.48 47.12 -28.77
CA THR A 101 -45.78 45.83 -28.86
C THR A 101 -44.29 45.93 -28.49
N LEU A 102 -43.64 47.05 -28.85
CA LEU A 102 -42.24 47.27 -28.52
C LEU A 102 -42.07 47.53 -27.02
N SER A 103 -43.01 48.25 -26.42
CA SER A 103 -43.04 48.49 -24.97
C SER A 103 -43.21 47.19 -24.19
N THR A 104 -44.12 46.29 -24.61
CA THR A 104 -44.30 44.98 -23.96
C THR A 104 -43.05 44.11 -24.07
N LEU A 105 -42.45 43.99 -25.26
CA LEU A 105 -41.20 43.26 -25.44
C LEU A 105 -40.03 43.84 -24.62
N GLN A 106 -39.98 45.17 -24.49
CA GLN A 106 -38.96 45.83 -23.68
C GLN A 106 -39.15 45.53 -22.18
N THR A 107 -40.39 45.44 -21.70
CA THR A 107 -40.68 45.01 -20.32
C THR A 107 -40.30 43.56 -20.07
N GLU A 108 -40.67 42.63 -20.96
CA GLU A 108 -40.32 41.21 -20.84
C GLU A 108 -38.80 40.99 -20.84
N SER A 109 -38.07 41.69 -21.71
CA SER A 109 -36.60 41.62 -21.75
C SER A 109 -35.96 42.08 -20.44
N LYS A 110 -36.48 43.16 -19.82
CA LYS A 110 -36.02 43.63 -18.50
C LYS A 110 -36.29 42.60 -17.40
N GLU A 111 -37.43 41.93 -17.43
CA GLU A 111 -37.76 40.85 -16.47
C GLU A 111 -36.88 39.62 -16.65
N LEU A 112 -36.66 39.18 -17.90
CA LEU A 112 -35.74 38.08 -18.20
C LEU A 112 -34.30 38.40 -17.77
N ALA A 113 -33.86 39.65 -17.92
CA ALA A 113 -32.56 40.11 -17.44
C ALA A 113 -32.47 40.09 -15.91
N ARG A 114 -33.53 40.51 -15.20
CA ARG A 114 -33.60 40.40 -13.72
C ARG A 114 -33.59 38.94 -13.26
N SER A 115 -34.36 38.07 -13.91
CA SER A 115 -34.39 36.61 -13.66
C SER A 115 -33.03 35.94 -13.93
N ARG A 116 -32.31 36.35 -14.98
CA ARG A 116 -30.93 35.90 -15.24
C ARG A 116 -29.93 36.38 -14.18
N ARG A 117 -30.06 37.61 -13.67
CA ARG A 117 -29.20 38.10 -12.59
C ARG A 117 -29.44 37.32 -11.30
N GLY A 118 -30.69 37.01 -10.94
CA GLY A 118 -31.02 36.14 -9.80
C GLY A 118 -30.38 34.74 -9.89
N ARG A 119 -30.36 34.13 -11.09
CA ARG A 119 -29.65 32.86 -11.33
C ARG A 119 -28.13 32.96 -11.32
N CYS A 120 -27.56 34.15 -11.54
CA CYS A 120 -26.11 34.36 -11.54
C CYS A 120 -25.53 34.46 -10.12
N VAL A 121 -26.32 34.91 -9.14
CA VAL A 121 -25.88 34.99 -7.73
C VAL A 121 -25.59 33.59 -7.14
N PHE A 122 -26.28 32.55 -7.62
CA PHE A 122 -26.02 31.15 -7.22
C PHE A 122 -24.76 30.52 -7.83
N LYS A 123 -24.09 31.15 -8.81
CA LYS A 123 -22.86 30.58 -9.39
C LYS A 123 -21.60 30.88 -8.58
N LYS A 124 -21.66 31.80 -7.61
CA LYS A 124 -20.51 32.19 -6.77
C LYS A 124 -20.50 31.54 -5.38
N ALA A 125 -21.60 30.89 -4.97
CA ALA A 125 -21.60 30.02 -3.81
C ALA A 125 -21.12 28.63 -4.27
N GLU A 126 -20.09 28.07 -3.62
CA GLU A 126 -19.65 26.69 -3.89
C GLU A 126 -20.85 25.75 -3.88
N ASN A 127 -21.07 25.06 -4.99
CA ASN A 127 -22.20 24.17 -5.15
C ASN A 127 -22.12 23.06 -4.08
N PRO A 128 -23.07 22.94 -3.14
CA PRO A 128 -23.00 21.98 -2.04
C PRO A 128 -22.93 20.53 -2.53
N MET A 129 -23.48 20.24 -3.72
CA MET A 129 -23.31 18.94 -4.38
C MET A 129 -21.85 18.65 -4.76
N LYS A 130 -21.06 19.65 -5.14
CA LYS A 130 -19.66 19.47 -5.51
C LYS A 130 -18.83 19.02 -4.31
N LYS A 131 -19.02 19.67 -3.14
CA LYS A 131 -18.39 19.25 -1.88
C LYS A 131 -18.81 17.84 -1.45
N LYS A 132 -20.09 17.49 -1.65
CA LYS A 132 -20.61 16.14 -1.37
C LYS A 132 -19.93 15.10 -2.26
N ILE A 133 -19.76 15.39 -3.56
CA ILE A 133 -19.07 14.51 -4.52
C ILE A 133 -17.60 14.34 -4.11
N GLU A 134 -16.88 15.44 -3.86
CA GLU A 134 -15.47 15.39 -3.44
C GLU A 134 -15.30 14.59 -2.13
N SER A 135 -16.21 14.76 -1.16
CA SER A 135 -16.21 13.97 0.07
C SER A 135 -16.46 12.49 -0.17
N LEU A 136 -17.38 12.14 -1.07
CA LEU A 136 -17.69 10.75 -1.41
C LEU A 136 -16.53 10.09 -2.17
N GLU A 137 -15.87 10.82 -3.06
CA GLU A 137 -14.67 10.35 -3.76
C GLU A 137 -13.54 10.01 -2.78
N VAL A 138 -13.28 10.88 -1.80
CA VAL A 138 -12.29 10.62 -0.75
C VAL A 138 -12.65 9.39 0.08
N GLN A 139 -13.93 9.24 0.46
CA GLN A 139 -14.38 8.05 1.19
C GLN A 139 -14.23 6.77 0.36
N LEU A 140 -14.53 6.83 -0.93
CA LEU A 140 -14.42 5.70 -1.84
C LEU A 140 -12.95 5.26 -2.00
N GLU A 141 -12.02 6.21 -2.16
CA GLU A 141 -10.59 5.92 -2.18
C GLU A 141 -10.08 5.35 -0.85
N HIS A 142 -10.58 5.85 0.28
CA HIS A 142 -10.25 5.28 1.58
C HIS A 142 -10.70 3.82 1.69
N ILE A 143 -11.92 3.50 1.24
CA ILE A 143 -12.45 2.13 1.22
C ILE A 143 -11.60 1.24 0.29
N ARG A 144 -11.24 1.72 -0.91
CA ARG A 144 -10.36 1.00 -1.84
C ARG A 144 -9.01 0.67 -1.18
N MET A 145 -8.39 1.66 -0.53
CA MET A 145 -7.13 1.46 0.19
C MET A 145 -7.27 0.43 1.32
N MET A 146 -8.36 0.49 2.09
CA MET A 146 -8.65 -0.49 3.15
C MET A 146 -8.82 -1.90 2.58
N GLN A 147 -9.52 -2.06 1.45
CA GLN A 147 -9.67 -3.34 0.76
C GLN A 147 -8.32 -3.88 0.27
N ILE A 148 -7.45 -3.04 -0.28
CA ILE A 148 -6.09 -3.43 -0.69
C ILE A 148 -5.29 -3.92 0.52
N LYS A 149 -5.30 -3.19 1.63
CA LYS A 149 -4.62 -3.60 2.87
C LYS A 149 -5.16 -4.94 3.40
N ALA A 150 -6.48 -5.11 3.41
CA ALA A 150 -7.12 -6.36 3.82
C ALA A 150 -6.78 -7.54 2.88
N ASN A 151 -6.66 -7.30 1.57
CA ASN A 151 -6.23 -8.30 0.60
C ASN A 151 -4.78 -8.73 0.86
N ILE A 152 -3.88 -7.78 1.07
CA ILE A 152 -2.47 -8.07 1.40
C ILE A 152 -2.38 -8.89 2.69
N ALA A 153 -3.13 -8.50 3.73
CA ALA A 153 -3.18 -9.25 4.99
C ALA A 153 -3.71 -10.68 4.78
N ARG A 154 -4.79 -10.87 4.01
CA ARG A 154 -5.31 -12.19 3.65
C ARG A 154 -4.31 -13.03 2.86
N MET A 155 -3.59 -12.44 1.92
CA MET A 155 -2.55 -13.15 1.16
C MET A 155 -1.41 -13.62 2.07
N LYS A 156 -0.92 -12.74 2.96
CA LYS A 156 0.11 -13.10 3.94
C LYS A 156 -0.36 -14.23 4.86
N TYR A 157 -1.58 -14.13 5.39
CA TYR A 157 -2.15 -15.17 6.22
C TYR A 157 -2.26 -16.52 5.49
N ARG A 158 -2.70 -16.51 4.23
CA ARG A 158 -2.75 -17.73 3.40
C ARG A 158 -1.37 -18.36 3.19
N SER A 159 -0.32 -17.55 2.95
CA SER A 159 1.06 -18.04 2.84
C SER A 159 1.49 -18.76 4.11
N VAL A 160 1.31 -18.11 5.26
CA VAL A 160 1.65 -18.68 6.58
C VAL A 160 0.88 -19.96 6.84
N CYS A 161 -0.42 -20.02 6.52
CA CYS A 161 -1.20 -21.26 6.67
C CYS A 161 -0.70 -22.40 5.79
N SER A 162 -0.21 -22.11 4.58
CA SER A 162 0.36 -23.14 3.69
C SER A 162 1.69 -23.65 4.23
N GLU A 163 2.58 -22.76 4.67
CA GLU A 163 3.85 -23.14 5.30
C GLU A 163 3.64 -23.96 6.59
N LEU A 164 2.64 -23.60 7.40
CA LEU A 164 2.29 -24.35 8.60
C LEU A 164 1.76 -25.75 8.26
N ARG A 165 0.94 -25.89 7.21
CA ARG A 165 0.48 -27.21 6.76
C ARG A 165 1.62 -28.08 6.28
N GLU A 166 2.55 -27.52 5.49
CA GLU A 166 3.72 -28.25 5.01
C GLU A 166 4.59 -28.72 6.18
N LYS A 167 4.91 -27.83 7.13
CA LYS A 167 5.67 -28.19 8.34
C LYS A 167 4.95 -29.23 9.19
N SER A 168 3.62 -29.15 9.29
CA SER A 168 2.83 -30.16 9.99
C SER A 168 2.89 -31.52 9.30
N GLY A 169 2.87 -31.55 7.96
CA GLY A 169 3.03 -32.78 7.17
C GLY A 169 4.40 -33.43 7.42
N VAL A 170 5.47 -32.65 7.32
CA VAL A 170 6.84 -33.13 7.61
C VAL A 170 6.99 -33.65 9.04
N LYS A 171 6.33 -33.01 10.02
CA LYS A 171 6.34 -33.49 11.39
C LYS A 171 5.66 -34.86 11.53
N GLU A 172 4.53 -35.06 10.86
CA GLU A 172 3.82 -36.34 10.88
C GLU A 172 4.67 -37.44 10.24
N GLU A 173 5.24 -37.19 9.07
CA GLU A 173 6.15 -38.13 8.40
C GLU A 173 7.36 -38.49 9.28
N ALA A 174 7.92 -37.52 10.01
CA ALA A 174 9.03 -37.78 10.93
C ALA A 174 8.61 -38.63 12.14
N ILE A 175 7.39 -38.45 12.64
CA ILE A 175 6.82 -39.28 13.71
C ILE A 175 6.61 -40.70 13.21
N GLU A 176 5.98 -40.87 12.04
CA GLU A 176 5.77 -42.20 11.44
C GLU A 176 7.10 -42.93 11.20
N LEU A 177 8.11 -42.24 10.68
CA LEU A 177 9.43 -42.84 10.45
C LEU A 177 10.12 -43.24 11.77
N ARG A 178 10.02 -42.40 12.80
CA ARG A 178 10.52 -42.74 14.15
C ARG A 178 9.82 -43.97 14.69
N ASP A 179 8.50 -44.04 14.61
CA ASP A 179 7.73 -45.13 15.19
C ASP A 179 8.00 -46.45 14.43
N SER A 180 8.10 -46.39 13.10
CA SER A 180 8.47 -47.54 12.25
C SER A 180 9.89 -48.05 12.54
N THR A 181 10.85 -47.14 12.72
CA THR A 181 12.23 -47.52 13.07
C THR A 181 12.31 -48.10 14.48
N GLN A 182 11.60 -47.51 15.44
CA GLN A 182 11.52 -48.04 16.81
C GLN A 182 10.86 -49.43 16.84
N GLU A 183 9.78 -49.64 16.10
CA GLU A 183 9.14 -50.96 15.98
C GLU A 183 10.10 -52.00 15.38
N SER A 184 10.84 -51.63 14.35
CA SER A 184 11.82 -52.51 13.71
C SER A 184 12.95 -52.90 14.66
N LEU A 185 13.48 -51.94 15.42
CA LEU A 185 14.52 -52.20 16.42
C LEU A 185 14.04 -53.13 17.53
N VAL A 186 12.81 -52.92 18.03
CA VAL A 186 12.22 -53.79 19.06
C VAL A 186 12.05 -55.22 18.53
N LYS A 187 11.62 -55.39 17.28
CA LYS A 187 11.52 -56.72 16.64
C LYS A 187 12.88 -57.40 16.56
N GLU A 188 13.90 -56.69 16.10
CA GLU A 188 15.27 -57.22 16.00
C GLU A 188 15.86 -57.59 17.37
N GLU A 189 15.63 -56.77 18.40
CA GLU A 189 16.05 -57.07 19.78
C GLU A 189 15.37 -58.33 20.32
N VAL A 190 14.05 -58.50 20.06
CA VAL A 190 13.32 -59.72 20.44
C VAL A 190 13.84 -60.94 19.67
N GLU A 191 14.17 -60.80 18.39
CA GLU A 191 14.74 -61.89 17.59
C GLU A 191 16.14 -62.30 18.07
N GLU A 192 17.02 -61.34 18.35
CA GLU A 192 18.38 -61.58 18.85
C GLU A 192 18.33 -62.25 20.24
N THR A 193 17.48 -61.75 21.14
CA THR A 193 17.30 -62.36 22.47
C THR A 193 16.74 -63.77 22.38
N ASN A 194 15.80 -64.04 21.47
CA ASN A 194 15.29 -65.39 21.23
C ASN A 194 16.35 -66.31 20.62
N SER A 195 17.16 -65.81 19.68
CA SER A 195 18.28 -66.54 19.09
C SER A 195 19.35 -66.90 20.14
N SER A 196 19.70 -65.94 21.01
CA SER A 196 20.59 -66.16 22.16
C SER A 196 20.04 -67.22 23.11
N LYS A 197 18.76 -67.16 23.49
CA LYS A 197 18.11 -68.18 24.34
C LYS A 197 18.19 -69.58 23.73
N ARG A 198 17.97 -69.71 22.41
CA ARG A 198 18.10 -71.01 21.71
C ARG A 198 19.53 -71.53 21.76
N ARG A 199 20.53 -70.68 21.47
CA ARG A 199 21.95 -71.04 21.58
C ARG A 199 22.32 -71.49 22.99
N ASP A 200 21.87 -70.77 24.01
CA ASP A 200 22.13 -71.10 25.41
C ASP A 200 21.49 -72.42 25.83
N SER A 201 20.27 -72.70 25.37
CA SER A 201 19.60 -73.98 25.61
C SER A 201 20.41 -75.14 25.03
N VAL A 202 20.88 -75.00 23.79
CA VAL A 202 21.72 -76.01 23.12
C VAL A 202 23.05 -76.20 23.87
N ILE A 203 23.70 -75.11 24.29
CA ILE A 203 24.95 -75.20 25.07
C ILE A 203 24.72 -75.91 26.40
N LYS A 204 23.63 -75.60 27.11
CA LYS A 204 23.26 -76.28 28.37
C LYS A 204 23.06 -77.77 28.14
N GLU A 205 22.36 -78.15 27.09
CA GLU A 205 22.14 -79.55 26.71
C GLU A 205 23.48 -80.27 26.44
N TYR A 206 24.38 -79.68 25.67
CA TYR A 206 25.72 -80.26 25.43
C TYR A 206 26.54 -80.38 26.72
N ARG A 207 26.52 -79.35 27.58
CA ARG A 207 27.20 -79.40 28.89
C ARG A 207 26.68 -80.54 29.76
N GLN A 208 25.36 -80.76 29.75
CA GLN A 208 24.73 -81.87 30.46
C GLN A 208 25.21 -83.22 29.91
N ARG A 209 25.13 -83.43 28.58
CA ARG A 209 25.60 -84.68 27.93
C ARG A 209 27.08 -84.97 28.22
N VAL A 210 27.93 -83.94 28.20
CA VAL A 210 29.36 -84.08 28.56
C VAL A 210 29.53 -84.46 30.03
N SER A 211 28.77 -83.85 30.94
CA SER A 211 28.82 -84.18 32.37
C SER A 211 28.37 -85.63 32.62
N GLU A 212 27.28 -86.06 32.00
CA GLU A 212 26.78 -87.44 32.05
C GLU A 212 27.84 -88.43 31.55
N ARG A 213 28.42 -88.16 30.37
CA ARG A 213 29.46 -89.03 29.80
C ARG A 213 30.74 -89.04 30.64
N LYS A 214 31.12 -87.92 31.25
CA LYS A 214 32.26 -87.85 32.17
C LYS A 214 32.04 -88.74 33.40
N MET A 215 30.86 -88.70 34.01
CA MET A 215 30.53 -89.58 35.15
C MET A 215 30.55 -91.06 34.75
N GLU A 216 30.07 -91.39 33.55
CA GLU A 216 30.09 -92.76 33.04
C GLU A 216 31.52 -93.24 32.74
N LEU A 217 32.35 -92.40 32.10
CA LEU A 217 33.76 -92.69 31.86
C LEU A 217 34.53 -92.84 33.17
N GLU A 218 34.29 -91.99 34.16
CA GLU A 218 34.91 -92.12 35.48
C GLU A 218 34.51 -93.44 36.17
N ARG A 219 33.26 -93.89 35.96
CA ARG A 219 32.80 -95.21 36.43
C ARG A 219 33.53 -96.36 35.71
N LEU A 220 33.72 -96.24 34.39
CA LEU A 220 34.44 -97.22 33.58
C LEU A 220 35.95 -97.22 33.85
N GLU A 221 36.56 -96.06 34.08
CA GLU A 221 37.97 -95.90 34.39
C GLU A 221 38.30 -96.57 35.74
N ARG A 222 37.45 -96.36 36.75
CA ARG A 222 37.52 -97.08 38.02
C ARG A 222 37.38 -98.60 37.87
N MET A 223 36.76 -99.08 36.79
CA MET A 223 36.56 -100.50 36.49
C MET A 223 37.67 -101.11 35.62
N ILE A 224 38.31 -100.32 34.74
CA ILE A 224 39.24 -100.82 33.72
C ILE A 224 40.71 -100.61 34.11
N PHE A 225 41.08 -99.52 34.79
CA PHE A 225 42.49 -99.23 35.05
C PHE A 225 42.95 -99.69 36.43
N HIS A 226 43.17 -101.01 36.55
CA HIS A 226 44.24 -101.59 37.37
C HIS A 226 45.33 -102.14 36.43
N ALA A 227 46.56 -101.64 36.57
CA ALA A 227 47.84 -102.18 36.08
C ALA A 227 48.28 -102.05 34.59
N LYS A 228 49.31 -101.19 34.43
CA LYS A 228 50.59 -101.27 33.69
C LYS A 228 50.70 -101.66 32.18
N PRO A 229 51.62 -101.01 31.42
CA PRO A 229 51.82 -101.17 29.97
C PRO A 229 53.03 -102.06 29.61
N ARG A 230 53.13 -102.49 28.33
CA ARG A 230 54.38 -103.01 27.75
C ARG A 230 54.53 -102.74 26.24
N ASP A 231 55.77 -102.41 25.91
CA ASP A 231 56.41 -102.02 24.64
C ASP A 231 56.53 -103.11 23.55
N ASP A 232 56.49 -102.61 22.31
CA ASP A 232 57.34 -102.80 21.11
C ASP A 232 58.18 -104.06 20.87
N PHE A 233 58.14 -104.53 19.60
CA PHE A 233 59.30 -105.13 18.91
C PHE A 233 59.25 -104.87 17.39
N GLU A 234 60.30 -104.23 16.86
CA GLU A 234 60.63 -104.12 15.43
C GLU A 234 61.43 -105.33 14.90
N THR A 235 61.42 -105.58 13.59
CA THR A 235 62.55 -106.22 12.89
C THR A 235 62.65 -105.90 11.39
N ARG A 236 63.53 -104.94 11.06
CA ARG A 236 64.72 -105.01 10.17
C ARG A 236 64.74 -105.97 8.95
N GLY A 237 65.16 -105.44 7.79
CA GLY A 237 66.03 -106.17 6.84
C GLY A 237 65.96 -105.75 5.36
N LYS A 238 66.98 -105.01 4.88
CA LYS A 238 67.21 -104.58 3.47
C LYS A 238 68.14 -105.56 2.72
N SER A 239 68.06 -105.66 1.38
CA SER A 239 69.27 -105.69 0.52
C SER A 239 69.03 -105.52 -0.99
N ARG A 240 69.66 -104.49 -1.56
CA ARG A 240 70.63 -104.53 -2.68
C ARG A 240 70.15 -104.80 -4.11
N VAL A 241 69.46 -103.80 -4.67
CA VAL A 241 69.66 -103.31 -6.06
C VAL A 241 70.00 -101.83 -5.89
N GLN A 242 71.27 -101.47 -5.73
CA GLN A 242 71.62 -100.21 -5.05
C GLN A 242 72.22 -99.17 -6.01
N ALA A 243 73.26 -99.37 -6.82
CA ALA A 243 73.98 -98.21 -7.39
C ALA A 243 73.26 -97.28 -8.42
N GLN A 244 72.37 -97.76 -9.31
CA GLN A 244 71.60 -96.88 -10.22
C GLN A 244 70.26 -96.43 -9.62
N GLU A 245 69.71 -97.30 -8.77
CA GLU A 245 68.65 -96.94 -7.86
C GLU A 245 69.13 -95.93 -6.82
N ASP A 246 70.42 -95.84 -6.45
CA ASP A 246 70.93 -94.98 -5.37
C ASP A 246 70.93 -93.51 -5.77
N MET A 247 71.23 -93.17 -7.03
CA MET A 247 71.06 -91.80 -7.51
C MET A 247 69.59 -91.38 -7.58
N ILE A 248 68.72 -92.29 -8.06
CA ILE A 248 67.27 -92.05 -8.10
C ILE A 248 66.70 -92.05 -6.68
N LYS A 249 67.22 -92.88 -5.77
CA LYS A 249 66.85 -92.97 -4.35
C LYS A 249 67.35 -91.78 -3.57
N ASP A 250 68.52 -91.22 -3.88
CA ASP A 250 69.04 -90.00 -3.26
C ASP A 250 68.20 -88.80 -3.70
N GLU A 251 67.83 -88.72 -4.98
CA GLU A 251 66.93 -87.67 -5.47
C GLU A 251 65.49 -87.86 -4.94
N LEU A 252 64.99 -89.09 -4.88
CA LEU A 252 63.73 -89.43 -4.23
C LEU A 252 63.79 -89.12 -2.73
N ALA A 253 64.90 -89.41 -2.04
CA ALA A 253 65.08 -89.10 -0.63
C ALA A 253 65.12 -87.59 -0.39
N ARG A 254 65.76 -86.83 -1.29
CA ARG A 254 65.76 -85.36 -1.26
C ARG A 254 64.36 -84.79 -1.48
N LEU A 255 63.60 -85.33 -2.43
CA LEU A 255 62.22 -84.94 -2.67
C LEU A 255 61.30 -85.36 -1.51
N GLU A 256 61.48 -86.55 -0.96
CA GLU A 256 60.76 -87.06 0.21
C GLU A 256 61.04 -86.19 1.44
N GLU A 257 62.30 -85.78 1.66
CA GLU A 257 62.69 -84.85 2.72
C GLU A 257 62.06 -83.46 2.49
N ALA A 258 62.04 -82.97 1.26
CA ALA A 258 61.38 -81.71 0.92
C ALA A 258 59.86 -81.78 1.17
N PHE A 259 59.20 -82.87 0.77
CA PHE A 259 57.79 -83.11 1.05
C PHE A 259 57.52 -83.34 2.54
N ALA A 260 58.42 -83.98 3.29
CA ALA A 260 58.33 -84.10 4.73
C ALA A 260 58.42 -82.73 5.42
N LYS A 261 59.34 -81.86 4.97
CA LYS A 261 59.43 -80.46 5.44
C LYS A 261 58.15 -79.69 5.13
N LEU A 262 57.60 -79.82 3.92
CA LEU A 262 56.35 -79.17 3.54
C LEU A 262 55.15 -79.71 4.34
N ARG A 263 55.06 -81.03 4.56
CA ARG A 263 54.03 -81.66 5.41
C ARG A 263 54.09 -81.15 6.84
N ASN A 264 55.29 -81.14 7.43
CA ASN A 264 55.51 -80.64 8.78
C ASN A 264 55.17 -79.15 8.90
N ALA A 265 55.55 -78.32 7.92
CA ALA A 265 55.25 -76.90 7.90
C ALA A 265 53.75 -76.60 7.70
N THR A 266 53.05 -77.41 6.91
CA THR A 266 51.60 -77.26 6.65
C THR A 266 50.72 -77.98 7.68
N GLY A 267 51.30 -78.87 8.48
CA GLY A 267 50.62 -79.69 9.49
C GLY A 267 49.74 -80.78 8.88
N VAL A 268 50.07 -81.28 7.68
CA VAL A 268 49.30 -82.33 6.99
C VAL A 268 50.04 -83.65 7.00
N SER A 269 49.30 -84.76 7.08
CA SER A 269 49.90 -86.09 7.20
C SER A 269 50.29 -86.70 5.85
N LYS A 270 49.57 -86.36 4.77
CA LYS A 270 49.81 -86.86 3.41
C LYS A 270 50.36 -85.78 2.49
N SER A 271 51.31 -86.13 1.63
CA SER A 271 51.97 -85.19 0.72
C SER A 271 50.99 -84.59 -0.31
N GLU A 272 49.97 -85.36 -0.69
CA GLU A 272 48.90 -84.94 -1.61
C GLU A 272 48.03 -83.80 -1.05
N GLU A 273 47.91 -83.71 0.28
CA GLU A 273 47.07 -82.71 0.95
C GLU A 273 47.78 -81.35 1.12
N VAL A 274 49.11 -81.32 0.96
CA VAL A 274 49.94 -80.11 1.07
C VAL A 274 49.47 -79.04 0.08
N LEU A 275 49.22 -79.43 -1.18
CA LEU A 275 48.77 -78.52 -2.22
C LEU A 275 47.39 -77.93 -1.88
N ASN A 276 46.45 -78.77 -1.44
CA ASN A 276 45.11 -78.31 -1.06
C ASN A 276 45.14 -77.34 0.13
N ARG A 277 46.05 -77.55 1.09
CA ARG A 277 46.27 -76.62 2.21
C ARG A 277 46.74 -75.25 1.73
N PHE A 278 47.72 -75.21 0.81
CA PHE A 278 48.21 -73.94 0.25
C PHE A 278 47.15 -73.22 -0.59
N LEU A 279 46.39 -73.95 -1.41
CA LEU A 279 45.28 -73.37 -2.17
C LEU A 279 44.20 -72.80 -1.23
N GLY A 280 43.88 -73.49 -0.13
CA GLY A 280 42.95 -72.99 0.89
C GLY A 280 43.48 -71.75 1.63
N GLN A 281 44.77 -71.73 1.96
CA GLN A 281 45.42 -70.55 2.57
C GLN A 281 45.44 -69.36 1.61
N GLN A 282 45.73 -69.59 0.33
CA GLN A 282 45.70 -68.55 -0.70
C GLN A 282 44.29 -67.98 -0.87
N ALA A 283 43.26 -68.84 -0.97
CA ALA A 283 41.87 -68.41 -1.05
C ALA A 283 41.43 -67.62 0.20
N THR A 284 41.88 -68.04 1.38
CA THR A 284 41.60 -67.34 2.64
C THR A 284 42.29 -65.98 2.69
N LYS A 285 43.56 -65.90 2.27
CA LYS A 285 44.32 -64.65 2.16
C LYS A 285 43.62 -63.68 1.19
N ASP A 286 43.22 -64.15 0.02
CA ASP A 286 42.55 -63.33 -0.99
C ASP A 286 41.19 -62.84 -0.50
N SER A 287 40.43 -63.69 0.20
CA SER A 287 39.15 -63.33 0.83
C SER A 287 39.33 -62.26 1.92
N LEU A 288 40.31 -62.43 2.81
CA LEU A 288 40.64 -61.45 3.85
C LEU A 288 41.09 -60.13 3.26
N GLN A 289 41.89 -60.16 2.19
CA GLN A 289 42.33 -58.96 1.50
C GLN A 289 41.15 -58.22 0.87
N LYS A 290 40.22 -58.93 0.23
CA LYS A 290 38.98 -58.36 -0.31
C LYS A 290 38.13 -57.74 0.80
N MET A 291 37.90 -58.44 1.90
CA MET A 291 37.15 -57.91 3.04
C MET A 291 37.82 -56.66 3.61
N ARG A 292 39.14 -56.68 3.80
CA ARG A 292 39.89 -55.51 4.26
C ARG A 292 39.69 -54.31 3.34
N THR A 293 39.84 -54.49 2.02
CA THR A 293 39.65 -53.40 1.06
C THR A 293 38.21 -52.89 1.03
N ALA A 294 37.21 -53.78 1.16
CA ALA A 294 35.80 -53.40 1.21
C ALA A 294 35.49 -52.59 2.48
N THR A 295 35.93 -53.06 3.65
CA THR A 295 35.77 -52.35 4.92
C THR A 295 36.49 -50.99 4.91
N GLU A 296 37.66 -50.89 4.29
CA GLU A 296 38.41 -49.64 4.18
C GLU A 296 37.70 -48.63 3.26
N GLN A 297 37.12 -49.09 2.15
CA GLN A 297 36.29 -48.26 1.28
C GLN A 297 35.01 -47.79 1.99
N GLU A 298 34.32 -48.69 2.70
CA GLU A 298 33.12 -48.35 3.46
C GLU A 298 33.42 -47.33 4.56
N LYS A 299 34.51 -47.52 5.30
CA LYS A 299 35.00 -46.56 6.30
C LYS A 299 35.21 -45.18 5.67
N MET A 300 35.86 -45.11 4.50
CA MET A 300 36.07 -43.83 3.80
C MET A 300 34.76 -43.15 3.40
N VAL A 301 33.75 -43.92 2.95
CA VAL A 301 32.43 -43.37 2.60
C VAL A 301 31.71 -42.84 3.84
N LEU A 302 31.71 -43.61 4.93
CA LEU A 302 31.10 -43.19 6.20
C LEU A 302 31.78 -41.96 6.79
N GLU A 303 33.10 -41.87 6.70
CA GLU A 303 33.86 -40.71 7.19
C GLU A 303 33.55 -39.45 6.37
N ARG A 304 33.41 -39.57 5.04
CA ARG A 304 32.95 -38.47 4.18
C ARG A 304 31.53 -38.04 4.54
N LYS A 305 30.60 -38.98 4.69
CA LYS A 305 29.21 -38.69 5.09
C LYS A 305 29.14 -38.03 6.47
N ARG A 306 29.99 -38.44 7.42
CA ARG A 306 30.12 -37.79 8.73
C ARG A 306 30.56 -36.33 8.58
N GLN A 307 31.55 -36.05 7.74
CA GLN A 307 32.04 -34.69 7.48
C GLN A 307 30.95 -33.83 6.82
N GLU A 308 30.24 -34.37 5.84
CA GLU A 308 29.11 -33.69 5.17
C GLU A 308 28.01 -33.31 6.17
N LEU A 309 27.55 -34.28 6.98
CA LEU A 309 26.54 -34.02 8.02
C LEU A 309 27.03 -33.01 9.06
N SER A 310 28.31 -33.05 9.43
CA SER A 310 28.88 -32.09 10.39
C SER A 310 28.86 -30.66 9.82
N ALA A 311 29.24 -30.49 8.55
CA ALA A 311 29.17 -29.20 7.86
C ALA A 311 27.72 -28.72 7.71
N GLU A 312 26.77 -29.62 7.44
CA GLU A 312 25.35 -29.27 7.38
C GLU A 312 24.82 -28.81 8.75
N ILE A 313 25.22 -29.48 9.84
CA ILE A 313 24.85 -29.05 11.20
C ILE A 313 25.42 -27.67 11.50
N GLU A 314 26.69 -27.40 11.18
CA GLU A 314 27.29 -26.08 11.39
C GLU A 314 26.58 -24.99 10.59
N THR A 315 26.36 -25.21 9.29
CA THR A 315 25.65 -24.24 8.44
C THR A 315 24.23 -23.96 8.95
N ARG A 316 23.49 -24.99 9.39
CA ARG A 316 22.18 -24.81 10.02
C ARG A 316 22.27 -23.99 11.31
N LYS A 317 23.22 -24.28 12.21
CA LYS A 317 23.45 -23.49 13.44
C LYS A 317 23.71 -22.01 13.16
N PHE A 318 24.55 -21.69 12.16
CA PHE A 318 24.80 -20.30 11.77
C PHE A 318 23.59 -19.63 11.13
N SER A 319 22.78 -20.38 10.38
CA SER A 319 21.54 -19.84 9.79
C SER A 319 20.47 -19.57 10.85
N GLU A 320 20.35 -20.44 11.84
CA GLU A 320 19.40 -20.30 12.94
C GLU A 320 19.77 -19.11 13.83
N THR A 321 21.03 -19.02 14.26
CA THR A 321 21.52 -17.88 15.05
C THR A 321 21.29 -16.56 14.34
N LYS A 322 21.64 -16.45 13.05
CA LYS A 322 21.38 -15.26 12.25
C LYS A 322 19.89 -14.91 12.17
N SER A 323 19.01 -15.89 11.96
CA SER A 323 17.56 -15.65 11.93
C SER A 323 17.01 -15.23 13.29
N THR A 324 17.48 -15.85 14.38
CA THR A 324 17.04 -15.48 15.74
C THR A 324 17.46 -14.07 16.12
N GLU A 325 18.68 -13.65 15.77
CA GLU A 325 19.18 -12.29 16.02
C GLU A 325 18.39 -11.26 15.20
N GLN A 326 18.16 -11.53 13.91
CA GLN A 326 17.35 -10.66 13.07
C GLN A 326 15.89 -10.55 13.58
N ASN A 327 15.31 -11.67 14.04
CA ASN A 327 13.97 -11.68 14.63
C ASN A 327 13.93 -10.89 15.94
N ALA A 328 14.96 -11.00 16.78
CA ALA A 328 15.08 -10.23 18.02
C ALA A 328 15.18 -8.72 17.73
N GLU A 329 15.97 -8.32 16.73
CA GLU A 329 16.10 -6.93 16.30
C GLU A 329 14.76 -6.36 15.78
N VAL A 330 14.05 -7.12 14.93
CA VAL A 330 12.74 -6.71 14.42
C VAL A 330 11.72 -6.59 15.56
N THR A 331 11.75 -7.52 16.52
CA THR A 331 10.88 -7.50 17.69
C THR A 331 11.17 -6.29 18.57
N ALA A 332 12.45 -5.95 18.80
CA ALA A 332 12.84 -4.76 19.54
C ALA A 332 12.38 -3.46 18.86
N LYS A 333 12.51 -3.37 17.53
CA LYS A 333 12.00 -2.21 16.75
C LYS A 333 10.48 -2.08 16.85
N LEU A 334 9.75 -3.18 16.75
CA LEU A 334 8.28 -3.18 16.90
C LEU A 334 7.86 -2.77 18.31
N ASN A 335 8.53 -3.28 19.34
CA ASN A 335 8.27 -2.90 20.73
C ASN A 335 8.52 -1.41 20.96
N SER A 336 9.64 -0.87 20.45
CA SER A 336 9.92 0.57 20.51
C SER A 336 8.83 1.41 19.83
N GLN A 337 8.32 0.99 18.66
CA GLN A 337 7.20 1.67 18.00
C GLN A 337 5.91 1.58 18.82
N ILE A 338 5.63 0.43 19.43
CA ILE A 338 4.46 0.24 20.31
C ILE A 338 4.53 1.20 21.51
N ASP A 339 5.69 1.30 22.14
CA ASP A 339 5.89 2.19 23.30
C ASP A 339 5.79 3.66 22.89
N GLU A 340 6.31 4.05 21.73
CA GLU A 340 6.14 5.40 21.19
C GLU A 340 4.65 5.72 20.94
N GLN A 341 3.90 4.79 20.35
CA GLN A 341 2.46 4.96 20.14
C GLN A 341 1.69 5.02 21.47
N ARG A 342 2.08 4.21 22.47
CA ARG A 342 1.50 4.25 23.81
C ARG A 342 1.75 5.61 24.48
N ALA A 343 2.98 6.12 24.43
CA ALA A 343 3.32 7.43 24.95
C ALA A 343 2.59 8.56 24.21
N ARG A 344 2.40 8.43 22.89
CA ARG A 344 1.62 9.39 22.10
C ARG A 344 0.15 9.40 22.52
N LYS A 345 -0.44 8.22 22.71
CA LYS A 345 -1.81 8.07 23.20
C LYS A 345 -1.97 8.68 24.59
N GLU A 346 -1.07 8.37 25.51
CA GLU A 346 -1.11 8.90 26.88
C GLU A 346 -1.01 10.44 26.91
N ARG A 347 -0.13 11.03 26.09
CA ARG A 347 -0.04 12.49 25.93
C ARG A 347 -1.34 13.10 25.39
N ALA A 348 -1.97 12.47 24.40
CA ALA A 348 -3.23 12.93 23.85
C ALA A 348 -4.38 12.82 24.87
N GLU A 349 -4.44 11.72 25.63
CA GLU A 349 -5.41 11.54 26.71
C GLU A 349 -5.21 12.56 27.83
N ALA A 350 -3.97 12.84 28.22
CA ALA A 350 -3.67 13.88 29.19
C ALA A 350 -4.09 15.28 28.71
N ALA A 351 -3.86 15.60 27.43
CA ALA A 351 -4.33 16.85 26.83
C ALA A 351 -5.86 16.93 26.79
N ASN A 352 -6.56 15.84 26.42
CA ASN A 352 -8.01 15.78 26.44
C ASN A 352 -8.58 15.95 27.85
N ARG A 353 -7.95 15.33 28.88
CA ARG A 353 -8.35 15.54 30.27
C ARG A 353 -8.28 17.01 30.67
N ARG A 354 -7.16 17.70 30.34
CA ARG A 354 -7.00 19.14 30.61
C ARG A 354 -8.06 19.99 29.90
N VAL A 355 -8.37 19.69 28.63
CA VAL A 355 -9.43 20.41 27.89
C VAL A 355 -10.80 20.15 28.52
N GLY A 356 -11.09 18.92 28.95
CA GLY A 356 -12.32 18.59 29.65
C GLY A 356 -12.45 19.32 30.99
N GLU A 357 -11.38 19.40 31.77
CA GLU A 357 -11.33 20.18 33.02
C GLU A 357 -11.62 21.66 32.76
N LEU A 358 -10.98 22.26 31.75
CA LEU A 358 -11.21 23.65 31.36
C LEU A 358 -12.65 23.88 30.89
N LEU A 359 -13.21 22.98 30.07
CA LEU A 359 -14.61 23.06 29.63
C LEU A 359 -15.55 23.02 30.84
N ASN A 360 -15.32 22.12 31.80
CA ASN A 360 -16.12 22.07 33.01
C ASN A 360 -16.05 23.37 33.82
N GLU A 361 -14.89 24.01 33.90
CA GLU A 361 -14.71 25.31 34.56
C GLU A 361 -15.47 26.43 33.82
N VAL A 362 -15.39 26.47 32.49
CA VAL A 362 -16.14 27.41 31.65
C VAL A 362 -17.64 27.19 31.83
N THR A 363 -18.13 25.95 31.75
CA THR A 363 -19.53 25.60 31.95
C THR A 363 -20.01 26.01 33.35
N ALA A 364 -19.21 25.78 34.40
CA ALA A 364 -19.54 26.22 35.76
C ALA A 364 -19.63 27.75 35.88
N THR A 365 -18.73 28.47 35.20
CA THR A 365 -18.72 29.95 35.19
C THR A 365 -19.94 30.50 34.43
N LEU A 366 -20.30 29.91 33.30
CA LEU A 366 -21.48 30.26 32.52
C LEU A 366 -22.78 29.99 33.29
N ARG A 367 -22.88 28.87 34.01
CA ARG A 367 -24.03 28.59 34.88
C ARG A 367 -24.20 29.65 35.98
N LYS A 368 -23.12 30.03 36.65
CA LYS A 368 -23.14 31.15 37.62
C LYS A 368 -23.58 32.47 36.99
N LEU A 369 -23.24 32.71 35.72
CA LEU A 369 -23.70 33.88 34.99
C LEU A 369 -25.21 33.79 34.70
N CYS A 370 -25.72 32.63 34.27
CA CYS A 370 -27.15 32.39 34.10
C CYS A 370 -27.95 32.67 35.36
N GLU A 371 -27.47 32.21 36.53
CA GLU A 371 -28.09 32.46 37.83
C GLU A 371 -28.20 33.96 38.13
N LYS A 372 -27.19 34.76 37.78
CA LYS A 372 -27.25 36.22 37.97
C LYS A 372 -28.26 36.90 37.03
N PHE A 373 -28.41 36.41 35.80
CA PHE A 373 -29.41 36.87 34.84
C PHE A 373 -30.82 36.30 35.10
N GLN A 374 -31.02 35.55 36.18
CA GLN A 374 -32.34 35.07 36.59
C GLN A 374 -33.29 36.22 36.96
N HIS A 375 -32.75 37.33 37.49
CA HIS A 375 -33.53 38.43 38.06
C HIS A 375 -33.88 39.56 37.07
N VAL A 376 -33.38 39.51 35.82
CA VAL A 376 -33.55 40.59 34.83
C VAL A 376 -34.75 40.36 33.91
N ALA A 377 -35.23 39.14 33.80
CA ALA A 377 -36.43 38.80 33.04
C ALA A 377 -37.17 37.71 33.83
N ASP A 378 -38.38 37.99 34.32
CA ASP A 378 -39.26 37.09 35.08
C ASP A 378 -39.76 35.92 34.21
N THR A 379 -38.85 35.10 33.69
CA THR A 379 -39.15 33.88 32.93
C THR A 379 -38.65 32.68 33.72
N PRO A 380 -39.53 31.73 34.09
CA PRO A 380 -39.14 30.56 34.90
C PRO A 380 -38.14 29.68 34.14
N LEU A 381 -37.20 29.10 34.88
CA LEU A 381 -36.26 28.11 34.36
C LEU A 381 -37.04 26.88 33.86
N PRO A 382 -36.65 26.24 32.75
CA PRO A 382 -36.99 24.84 32.53
C PRO A 382 -36.33 24.02 33.64
N GLU A 383 -37.15 23.33 34.44
CA GLU A 383 -36.69 22.41 35.48
C GLU A 383 -35.73 21.34 34.90
N ASP A 384 -34.62 21.11 35.61
CA ASP A 384 -33.80 19.89 35.62
C ASP A 384 -33.31 19.27 34.30
N THR A 385 -33.19 20.05 33.23
CA THR A 385 -32.43 19.57 32.06
C THR A 385 -30.97 19.97 32.27
N LYS A 386 -30.10 19.01 32.53
CA LYS A 386 -28.65 19.21 32.61
C LYS A 386 -28.10 19.79 31.29
N MET A 387 -28.19 21.11 31.11
CA MET A 387 -27.47 21.83 30.07
C MET A 387 -25.99 21.81 30.45
N ASP A 388 -25.31 20.71 30.16
CA ASP A 388 -23.88 20.51 30.43
C ASP A 388 -22.98 20.98 29.27
N ASP A 389 -23.56 21.24 28.10
CA ASP A 389 -22.82 21.81 26.98
C ASP A 389 -22.66 23.34 27.14
N PRO A 390 -21.42 23.86 27.23
CA PRO A 390 -21.20 25.31 27.31
C PRO A 390 -21.76 26.09 26.13
N LEU A 391 -21.91 25.49 24.92
CA LEU A 391 -22.52 26.19 23.79
C LEU A 391 -24.02 26.44 24.00
N GLU A 392 -24.74 25.44 24.50
CA GLU A 392 -26.17 25.57 24.81
C GLU A 392 -26.43 26.65 25.87
N ILE A 393 -25.55 26.74 26.87
CA ILE A 393 -25.63 27.78 27.91
C ILE A 393 -25.37 29.17 27.33
N ILE A 394 -24.40 29.32 26.42
CA ILE A 394 -24.11 30.59 25.75
C ILE A 394 -25.30 31.02 24.88
N GLU A 395 -25.91 30.10 24.14
CA GLU A 395 -27.08 30.40 23.31
C GLU A 395 -28.27 30.85 24.16
N PHE A 396 -28.52 30.15 25.27
CA PHE A 396 -29.54 30.55 26.25
C PHE A 396 -29.29 31.96 26.80
N LEU A 397 -28.07 32.26 27.25
CA LEU A 397 -27.68 33.59 27.74
C LEU A 397 -27.84 34.67 26.67
N SER A 398 -27.42 34.39 25.44
CA SER A 398 -27.54 35.32 24.30
C SER A 398 -29.00 35.68 24.02
N ASN A 399 -29.88 34.67 24.00
CA ASN A 399 -31.32 34.87 23.84
C ASN A 399 -31.93 35.68 24.99
N LYS A 400 -31.52 35.41 26.25
CA LYS A 400 -31.96 36.17 27.43
C LYS A 400 -31.52 37.63 27.38
N ILE A 401 -30.25 37.89 27.04
CA ILE A 401 -29.70 39.24 26.92
C ILE A 401 -30.45 40.02 25.83
N LYS A 402 -30.72 39.38 24.69
CA LYS A 402 -31.48 39.98 23.60
C LYS A 402 -32.89 40.37 24.04
N LEU A 403 -33.58 39.48 24.77
CA LEU A 403 -34.91 39.75 25.29
C LEU A 403 -34.92 40.93 26.28
N GLY A 404 -33.94 40.99 27.19
CA GLY A 404 -33.79 42.10 28.12
C GLY A 404 -33.45 43.43 27.42
N LEU A 405 -32.64 43.38 26.37
CA LEU A 405 -32.30 44.55 25.56
C LEU A 405 -33.53 45.08 24.80
N ASP A 406 -34.36 44.19 24.26
CA ASP A 406 -35.61 44.57 23.58
C ASP A 406 -36.59 45.23 24.56
N VAL A 407 -36.71 44.74 25.80
CA VAL A 407 -37.54 45.36 26.85
C VAL A 407 -37.02 46.76 27.23
N LEU A 408 -35.70 46.93 27.35
CA LEU A 408 -35.09 48.24 27.60
C LEU A 408 -35.28 49.19 26.42
N ASN A 409 -35.17 48.70 25.19
CA ASN A 409 -35.35 49.50 23.97
C ASN A 409 -36.82 49.94 23.79
N VAL A 410 -37.78 49.13 24.21
CA VAL A 410 -39.21 49.52 24.28
C VAL A 410 -39.43 50.58 25.36
N SER A 411 -38.72 50.51 26.48
CA SER A 411 -38.75 51.56 27.51
C SER A 411 -38.16 52.88 27.01
N ASP A 412 -37.05 52.83 26.27
CA ASP A 412 -36.45 54.01 25.62
C ASP A 412 -37.38 54.60 24.56
N GLN A 413 -38.02 53.79 23.72
CA GLN A 413 -39.02 54.26 22.76
C GLN A 413 -40.25 54.88 23.43
N TYR A 414 -40.64 54.39 24.61
CA TYR A 414 -41.74 54.97 25.40
C TYR A 414 -41.34 56.30 26.04
N LEU A 415 -40.09 56.43 26.50
CA LEU A 415 -39.51 57.68 27.01
C LEU A 415 -39.35 58.73 25.89
N GLU A 416 -38.87 58.32 24.71
CA GLU A 416 -38.68 59.18 23.54
C GLU A 416 -40.03 59.66 22.98
N ALA A 417 -41.06 58.81 22.98
CA ALA A 417 -42.43 59.20 22.63
C ALA A 417 -43.07 60.15 23.67
N MET A 418 -42.71 60.03 24.95
CA MET A 418 -43.14 60.99 25.98
C MET A 418 -42.41 62.33 25.86
N ASP A 419 -41.13 62.32 25.48
CA ASP A 419 -40.36 63.53 25.18
C ASP A 419 -40.85 64.21 23.90
N GLU A 420 -41.22 63.48 22.84
CA GLU A 420 -41.85 64.05 21.63
C GLU A 420 -43.20 64.72 21.94
N VAL A 421 -44.02 64.09 22.78
CA VAL A 421 -45.32 64.65 23.22
C VAL A 421 -45.14 65.85 24.17
N LEU A 422 -44.02 65.94 24.89
CA LEU A 422 -43.65 67.10 25.70
C LEU A 422 -43.02 68.23 24.87
N LEU A 423 -42.26 67.92 23.81
CA LEU A 423 -41.69 68.89 22.88
C LEU A 423 -42.77 69.58 22.05
N ASP A 424 -43.77 68.85 21.55
CA ASP A 424 -44.89 69.40 20.76
C ASP A 424 -45.77 70.36 21.58
N LYS A 425 -45.87 70.13 22.90
CA LYS A 425 -46.52 71.04 23.86
C LYS A 425 -45.69 72.28 24.22
N MET A 426 -44.39 72.25 24.03
CA MET A 426 -43.49 73.37 24.35
C MET A 426 -43.21 74.24 23.11
N GLU A 427 -43.25 73.66 21.90
CA GLU A 427 -43.04 74.38 20.63
C GLU A 427 -44.24 75.26 20.23
N THR A 428 -45.43 74.98 20.76
CA THR A 428 -46.63 75.84 20.62
C THR A 428 -46.62 77.08 21.52
N MET A 429 -45.61 77.25 22.39
CA MET A 429 -45.62 78.28 23.44
C MET A 429 -44.37 79.18 23.54
N SER A 430 -43.45 79.18 22.56
CA SER A 430 -42.30 80.09 22.64
C SER A 430 -41.77 80.56 21.29
N VAL A 431 -42.52 81.49 20.67
CA VAL A 431 -41.93 82.53 19.82
C VAL A 431 -41.54 83.70 20.74
N ALA A 432 -40.24 83.88 21.00
CA ALA A 432 -39.53 85.17 20.89
C ALA A 432 -38.21 85.21 21.70
N THR A 433 -37.20 85.80 21.04
CA THR A 433 -36.00 86.47 21.55
C THR A 433 -34.69 85.68 21.76
N THR A 434 -33.74 85.97 20.84
CA THR A 434 -32.32 86.36 21.06
C THR A 434 -31.37 85.38 21.77
N SER A 435 -30.08 85.27 21.51
CA SER A 435 -29.10 85.76 20.53
C SER A 435 -27.74 85.21 21.04
N ALA A 436 -26.79 85.05 20.12
CA ALA A 436 -25.34 85.05 20.33
C ALA A 436 -24.59 83.81 20.90
N GLU A 437 -23.88 83.17 19.96
CA GLU A 437 -22.42 82.93 19.96
C GLU A 437 -21.76 81.87 20.89
N GLY A 438 -21.03 80.96 20.22
CA GLY A 438 -19.69 80.52 20.69
C GLY A 438 -19.44 78.99 20.66
N ARG A 439 -19.15 78.32 19.54
CA ARG A 439 -17.82 78.09 18.90
C ARG A 439 -17.01 76.87 19.43
N THR A 440 -16.83 75.87 18.54
CA THR A 440 -15.65 74.96 18.32
C THR A 440 -15.21 73.98 19.43
N MET A 441 -14.59 72.80 19.22
CA MET A 441 -14.19 71.93 18.09
C MET A 441 -13.62 70.61 18.70
N ARG A 442 -13.68 69.51 17.93
CA ARG A 442 -12.72 68.36 17.85
C ARG A 442 -12.49 67.47 19.09
N ALA A 443 -12.75 66.16 19.00
CA ALA A 443 -11.99 65.08 18.33
C ALA A 443 -10.88 64.46 19.20
N ASN A 444 -10.99 63.15 19.51
CA ASN A 444 -10.11 62.11 18.97
C ASN A 444 -10.40 60.74 19.58
N GLY A 445 -10.51 59.74 18.71
CA GLY A 445 -10.42 58.33 19.06
C GLY A 445 -8.99 57.92 19.41
N GLY A 446 -8.88 56.98 20.36
CA GLY A 446 -7.64 56.28 20.70
C GLY A 446 -7.79 54.77 20.48
N PRO A 447 -6.72 54.02 20.17
CA PRO A 447 -6.80 52.71 19.54
C PRO A 447 -7.14 51.59 20.52
N LEU A 448 -8.02 50.70 20.07
CA LEU A 448 -8.18 49.34 20.56
C LEU A 448 -6.86 48.59 20.28
N PHE A 449 -6.06 48.30 21.30
CA PHE A 449 -5.16 47.15 21.50
C PHE A 449 -3.92 47.56 22.32
N PRO A 450 -3.70 46.96 23.51
CA PRO A 450 -2.48 47.17 24.28
C PRO A 450 -1.26 46.59 23.55
N ARG A 451 -0.20 47.39 23.50
CA ARG A 451 1.16 47.01 23.09
C ARG A 451 1.76 46.10 24.17
N PHE A 452 2.17 44.88 23.81
CA PHE A 452 2.87 43.99 24.74
C PHE A 452 4.30 44.49 25.05
N PRO A 453 4.77 44.41 26.31
CA PRO A 453 6.16 44.71 26.67
C PRO A 453 7.11 43.56 26.29
N PRO A 454 8.38 43.84 25.95
CA PRO A 454 9.39 42.82 25.76
C PRO A 454 9.92 42.34 27.12
N CYS A 455 9.70 41.06 27.44
CA CYS A 455 10.28 40.45 28.63
C CYS A 455 11.71 39.98 28.32
N ALA A 456 12.69 40.69 28.88
CA ALA A 456 14.06 40.24 29.02
C ALA A 456 14.23 39.60 30.40
N THR A 457 14.68 38.35 30.46
CA THR A 457 15.28 37.74 31.67
C THR A 457 16.10 36.49 31.27
N PRO A 458 17.03 36.01 32.12
CA PRO A 458 18.44 35.90 31.78
C PRO A 458 18.94 34.44 31.68
N ALA A 459 20.20 34.32 31.24
CA ALA A 459 20.95 33.09 31.06
C ALA A 459 20.92 32.15 32.28
N ALA A 460 20.69 30.86 32.01
CA ALA A 460 21.06 29.73 32.85
C ALA A 460 21.56 28.58 31.95
N ALA A 461 22.42 27.75 32.52
CA ALA A 461 23.52 27.05 31.84
C ALA A 461 23.13 25.88 30.91
N LEU A 462 24.09 25.64 30.00
CA LEU A 462 24.23 24.55 29.02
C LEU A 462 23.88 23.15 29.57
N SER A 463 23.05 22.42 28.82
CA SER A 463 23.06 20.96 28.79
C SER A 463 23.50 20.49 27.40
N GLU A 464 24.63 19.78 27.35
CA GLU A 464 25.18 19.09 26.18
C GLU A 464 24.36 17.83 25.85
N ASP A 465 23.21 17.95 25.16
CA ASP A 465 22.67 16.86 24.30
C ASP A 465 21.52 17.32 23.40
N GLU A 466 21.60 18.54 22.86
CA GLU A 466 20.72 18.96 21.75
C GLU A 466 21.38 18.50 20.45
N GLU A 467 20.93 17.37 19.92
CA GLU A 467 21.19 16.95 18.54
C GLU A 467 20.94 18.15 17.62
N GLU A 468 22.03 18.72 17.09
CA GLU A 468 22.02 19.94 16.27
C GLU A 468 21.10 19.74 15.06
N VAL A 469 19.86 20.24 15.17
CA VAL A 469 18.88 20.20 14.09
C VAL A 469 19.53 20.87 12.88
N PRO A 470 19.77 20.15 11.77
CA PRO A 470 20.57 20.69 10.69
C PRO A 470 19.93 21.97 10.15
N SER A 471 20.65 23.08 10.30
CA SER A 471 20.25 24.39 9.79
C SER A 471 19.71 24.27 8.36
N ARG A 472 18.64 25.01 8.05
CA ARG A 472 18.02 25.06 6.71
C ARG A 472 19.04 25.20 5.57
N ASN A 473 20.17 25.85 5.83
CA ASN A 473 21.27 26.02 4.87
C ASN A 473 22.07 24.72 4.63
N VAL A 474 22.23 23.88 5.65
CA VAL A 474 22.84 22.54 5.55
C VAL A 474 21.93 21.61 4.74
N LEU A 475 20.62 21.59 5.05
CA LEU A 475 19.63 20.82 4.31
C LEU A 475 19.58 21.22 2.83
N LYS A 476 19.63 22.53 2.55
CA LYS A 476 19.70 23.05 1.17
C LYS A 476 20.96 22.60 0.43
N ARG A 477 22.13 22.64 1.09
CA ARG A 477 23.39 22.19 0.48
C ARG A 477 23.40 20.69 0.18
N GLN A 478 22.85 19.88 1.08
CA GLN A 478 22.75 18.43 0.88
C GLN A 478 21.77 18.06 -0.25
N ALA A 479 20.64 18.77 -0.34
CA ALA A 479 19.69 18.62 -1.45
C ALA A 479 20.31 19.04 -2.80
N GLN A 480 21.08 20.14 -2.82
CA GLN A 480 21.77 20.59 -4.03
C GLN A 480 22.86 19.58 -4.47
N LEU A 481 23.64 19.03 -3.55
CA LEU A 481 24.60 17.96 -3.82
C LEU A 481 23.93 16.69 -4.40
N LEU A 482 22.75 16.32 -3.92
CA LEU A 482 21.97 15.21 -4.48
C LEU A 482 21.48 15.49 -5.91
N VAL A 483 21.06 16.72 -6.19
CA VAL A 483 20.65 17.13 -7.54
C VAL A 483 21.86 17.18 -8.48
N ASP A 484 22.99 17.72 -8.03
CA ASP A 484 24.21 17.85 -8.83
C ASP A 484 24.89 16.50 -9.12
N THR A 485 24.80 15.55 -8.18
CA THR A 485 25.28 14.17 -8.40
C THR A 485 24.39 13.39 -9.37
N LYS A 486 23.08 13.67 -9.40
CA LYS A 486 22.14 13.03 -10.36
C LYS A 486 22.14 13.71 -11.74
N SER A 487 22.50 14.99 -11.85
CA SER A 487 22.59 15.70 -13.13
C SER A 487 23.84 15.34 -13.94
N ARG A 488 24.90 14.80 -13.30
CA ARG A 488 26.15 14.41 -13.97
C ARG A 488 26.08 13.16 -14.86
N ARG A 489 24.97 12.41 -14.89
CA ARG A 489 24.77 11.31 -15.88
C ARG A 489 24.00 11.78 -17.12
N LYS A 490 24.57 12.74 -17.87
CA LYS A 490 24.23 12.94 -19.29
C LYS A 490 25.37 13.62 -20.03
N GLY A 491 26.24 12.80 -20.61
CA GLY A 491 27.31 13.21 -21.51
C GLY A 491 27.86 12.00 -22.25
N PHE A 492 27.07 11.45 -23.18
CA PHE A 492 27.63 10.52 -24.18
C PHE A 492 28.23 11.36 -25.30
N ALA A 493 29.55 11.41 -25.35
CA ALA A 493 30.31 12.01 -26.43
C ALA A 493 30.04 11.27 -27.75
N PHE A 494 29.63 12.02 -28.77
CA PHE A 494 29.79 11.62 -30.16
C PHE A 494 31.28 11.72 -30.50
N LYS A 495 31.91 10.62 -30.89
CA LYS A 495 33.09 10.65 -31.76
C LYS A 495 32.63 10.28 -33.16
N ARG A 496 33.02 11.13 -34.12
CA ARG A 496 32.98 10.86 -35.56
C ARG A 496 33.93 9.73 -35.90
#